data_AF-A0A6M4BUE4-F1
#
_entry.id   AF-A0A6M4BUE4-F1
#
_cell.length_a   1.000
_cell.length_b   1.000
_cell.length_c   1.000
_cell.angle_alpha   90.00
_cell.angle_beta   90.00
_cell.angle_gamma   90.00
#
_symmetry.space_group_name_H-M   'P 1'
#
loop_
_entity.id
_entity.type
_entity.pdbx_description
1 polymer ?
#
loop_
_entity_poly.entity_id
_entity_poly.type
_entity_poly.pdbx_seq_one_letter_code
_entity_poly.pdbx_strand_id
1 'polypeptide(L)'
;AEMLVKKEYYDAIELILKSRKAAANHKEYTCIADLAARLQDTLDMTEEKLDSVLSTICYNFDENGFRKLRKAYALLGKTQAAMEQLHMHYSSAVNNSSIEAVKNYVGEVSLDMKFQEMCQSVQPTKAPTCLLNLCENLFLIMRSYYLLVNWHTKHDAEEYIPISNNVFEIEKNVSREYIRQKLKAGLVRIWHDVQAKVSMFLKSSGLEEYPFEKFIQMLGILRKLTQVAEVFCGDKSDILQDFIKTQSVLYIKNYHRGRMEELKLFLE
;
A
#
# COMPACT_ATOMS: atom_id res chain seq x y z
N ALA A 1 -1.00 26.85 16.07
CA ALA A 1 -1.93 25.76 16.43
C ALA A 1 -3.14 25.69 15.48
N GLU A 2 -3.84 26.79 15.19
CA GLU A 2 -5.03 26.78 14.31
C GLU A 2 -4.79 26.31 12.86
N MET A 3 -3.65 26.63 12.23
CA MET A 3 -3.40 26.26 10.82
C MET A 3 -3.12 24.75 10.62
N LEU A 4 -2.55 24.07 11.62
CA LEU A 4 -2.34 22.62 11.60
C LEU A 4 -3.65 21.83 11.70
N VAL A 5 -4.68 22.44 12.32
CA VAL A 5 -6.03 21.86 12.44
C VAL A 5 -6.81 21.98 11.12
N LYS A 6 -6.51 22.98 10.28
CA LYS A 6 -7.20 23.22 9.00
C LYS A 6 -6.62 22.48 7.77
N LYS A 7 -5.65 21.59 7.96
CA LYS A 7 -4.88 20.94 6.87
C LYS A 7 -4.16 21.94 5.95
N GLU A 8 -3.84 23.13 6.46
CA GLU A 8 -3.06 24.17 5.78
C GLU A 8 -1.57 23.98 6.11
N TYR A 9 -1.07 22.77 5.82
CA TYR A 9 0.31 22.39 6.15
C TYR A 9 1.35 23.26 5.42
N TYR A 10 1.03 23.66 4.19
CA TYR A 10 1.89 24.52 3.38
C TYR A 10 2.11 25.88 4.07
N ASP A 11 1.03 26.55 4.48
CA ASP A 11 1.09 27.87 5.09
C ASP A 11 1.76 27.83 6.48
N ALA A 12 1.52 26.75 7.24
CA ALA A 12 2.22 26.50 8.49
C ALA A 12 3.74 26.36 8.29
N ILE A 13 4.18 25.55 7.31
CA ILE A 13 5.60 25.35 7.01
C ILE A 13 6.23 26.64 6.48
N GLU A 14 5.56 27.36 5.59
CA GLU A 14 6.07 28.62 5.04
C GLU A 14 6.28 29.66 6.16
N LEU A 15 5.33 29.78 7.09
CA LEU A 15 5.43 30.68 8.22
C LEU A 15 6.58 30.28 9.17
N ILE A 16 6.75 28.98 9.45
CA ILE A 16 7.85 28.48 10.28
C ILE A 16 9.20 28.78 9.63
N LEU A 17 9.36 28.51 8.32
CA LEU A 17 10.61 28.77 7.59
C LEU A 17 10.95 30.26 7.54
N LYS A 18 9.95 31.13 7.30
CA LYS A 18 10.15 32.60 7.36
C LYS A 18 10.55 33.06 8.76
N SER A 19 9.90 32.53 9.80
CA SER A 19 10.19 32.86 11.20
C SER A 19 11.59 32.41 11.61
N ARG A 20 12.04 31.24 11.14
CA ARG A 20 13.42 30.77 11.36
C ARG A 20 14.45 31.64 10.67
N LYS A 21 14.20 32.06 9.42
CA LYS A 21 15.10 32.96 8.69
C LYS A 21 15.22 34.32 9.38
N ALA A 22 14.11 34.86 9.90
CA ALA A 22 14.12 36.08 10.69
C ALA A 22 14.86 35.91 12.03
N ALA A 23 14.61 34.83 12.76
CA ALA A 23 15.29 34.51 14.03
C ALA A 23 16.81 34.32 13.83
N ALA A 24 17.23 33.74 12.70
CA ALA A 24 18.65 33.53 12.40
C ALA A 24 19.45 34.85 12.23
N ASN A 25 18.79 35.97 11.95
CA ASN A 25 19.42 37.28 11.82
C ASN A 25 19.69 37.96 13.18
N HIS A 26 19.20 37.38 14.28
CA HIS A 26 19.26 37.98 15.62
C HIS A 26 19.76 36.98 16.68
N LYS A 27 20.71 36.11 16.32
CA LYS A 27 21.26 35.03 17.18
C LYS A 27 21.92 35.51 18.48
N GLU A 28 22.14 36.81 18.63
CA GLU A 28 22.81 37.42 19.78
C GLU A 28 21.95 37.40 21.07
N TYR A 29 20.64 37.17 20.95
CA TYR A 29 19.71 37.16 22.08
C TYR A 29 19.35 35.73 22.50
N THR A 30 19.48 35.42 23.79
CA THR A 30 19.11 34.11 24.37
C THR A 30 17.66 33.74 24.13
N CYS A 31 16.73 34.70 24.21
CA CYS A 31 15.32 34.48 23.89
C CYS A 31 15.09 34.04 22.43
N ILE A 32 16.00 34.40 21.51
CA ILE A 32 15.91 34.03 20.09
C ILE A 32 16.45 32.63 19.87
N ALA A 33 17.41 32.17 20.69
CA ALA A 33 17.82 30.77 20.72
C ALA A 33 16.66 29.87 21.19
N ASP A 34 15.95 30.24 22.27
CA ASP A 34 14.78 29.49 22.76
C ASP A 34 13.63 29.49 21.73
N LEU A 35 13.39 30.62 21.05
CA LEU A 35 12.40 30.69 19.97
C LEU A 35 12.79 29.79 18.79
N ALA A 36 14.07 29.76 18.41
CA ALA A 36 14.57 28.91 17.33
C ALA A 36 14.40 27.41 17.66
N ALA A 37 14.63 27.01 18.91
CA ALA A 37 14.39 25.64 19.37
C ALA A 37 12.90 25.28 19.25
N ARG A 38 11.99 26.12 19.76
CA ARG A 38 10.53 25.88 19.65
C ARG A 38 10.05 25.84 18.20
N LEU A 39 10.62 26.65 17.32
CA LEU A 39 10.32 26.63 15.88
C LEU A 39 10.81 25.33 15.22
N GLN A 40 11.93 24.77 15.68
CA GLN A 40 12.41 23.47 15.22
C GLN A 40 11.49 22.34 15.70
N ASP A 41 11.11 22.32 16.99
CA ASP A 41 10.17 21.33 17.52
C ASP A 41 8.83 21.37 16.77
N THR A 42 8.32 22.58 16.49
CA THR A 42 7.08 22.75 15.72
C THR A 42 7.22 22.26 14.28
N LEU A 43 8.40 22.42 13.67
CA LEU A 43 8.68 21.90 12.34
C LEU A 43 8.66 20.37 12.36
N ASP A 44 9.32 19.75 13.33
CA ASP A 44 9.41 18.30 13.45
C ASP A 44 8.00 17.69 13.68
N MET A 45 7.19 18.29 14.56
CA MET A 45 5.79 17.92 14.73
C MET A 45 4.95 18.07 13.44
N THR A 46 5.25 19.08 12.63
CA THR A 46 4.56 19.29 11.36
C THR A 46 4.94 18.22 10.34
N GLU A 47 6.22 17.82 10.30
CA GLU A 47 6.70 16.74 9.44
C GLU A 47 6.11 15.39 9.83
N GLU A 48 6.04 15.06 11.12
CA GLU A 48 5.33 13.87 11.61
C GLU A 48 3.86 13.87 11.17
N LYS A 49 3.22 15.05 11.20
CA LYS A 49 1.84 15.17 10.74
C LYS A 49 1.69 14.99 9.23
N LEU A 50 2.65 15.48 8.43
CA LEU A 50 2.69 15.23 6.99
C LEU A 50 2.81 13.73 6.70
N ASP A 51 3.70 13.02 7.42
CA ASP A 51 3.90 11.58 7.26
C ASP A 51 2.64 10.79 7.63
N SER A 52 1.96 11.17 8.73
CA SER A 52 0.66 10.61 9.08
C SER A 52 -0.38 10.80 7.96
N VAL A 53 -0.45 11.98 7.34
CA VAL A 53 -1.34 12.22 6.20
C VAL A 53 -0.93 11.40 4.98
N LEU A 54 0.37 11.28 4.69
CA LEU A 54 0.91 10.44 3.62
C LEU A 54 0.45 8.98 3.79
N SER A 55 0.49 8.46 5.02
CA SER A 55 0.02 7.12 5.35
C SER A 55 -1.48 6.93 5.09
N THR A 56 -2.31 7.94 5.41
CA THR A 56 -3.76 7.86 5.16
C THR A 56 -4.13 7.81 3.68
N ILE A 57 -3.33 8.46 2.81
CA ILE A 57 -3.53 8.44 1.36
C ILE A 57 -3.40 7.02 0.80
N CYS A 58 -2.61 6.14 1.42
CA CYS A 58 -2.46 4.76 0.96
C CYS A 58 -3.78 3.98 0.94
N TYR A 59 -4.75 4.35 1.77
CA TYR A 59 -6.04 3.68 1.86
C TYR A 59 -7.09 4.27 0.93
N ASN A 60 -7.02 5.58 0.66
CA ASN A 60 -7.91 6.26 -0.27
C ASN A 60 -7.24 7.52 -0.83
N PHE A 61 -6.93 7.48 -2.13
CA PHE A 61 -6.28 8.59 -2.81
C PHE A 61 -7.24 9.77 -2.96
N ASP A 62 -6.89 10.89 -2.32
CA ASP A 62 -7.53 12.19 -2.53
C ASP A 62 -6.56 13.13 -3.26
N GLU A 63 -6.95 13.56 -4.45
CA GLU A 63 -6.17 14.45 -5.30
C GLU A 63 -5.86 15.79 -4.61
N ASN A 64 -6.85 16.38 -3.93
CA ASN A 64 -6.68 17.69 -3.30
C ASN A 64 -5.73 17.61 -2.10
N GLY A 65 -5.91 16.60 -1.26
CA GLY A 65 -5.00 16.28 -0.15
C GLY A 65 -3.58 16.01 -0.63
N PHE A 66 -3.42 15.17 -1.66
CA PHE A 66 -2.11 14.84 -2.21
C PHE A 66 -1.40 16.06 -2.83
N ARG A 67 -2.14 16.93 -3.54
CA ARG A 67 -1.58 18.16 -4.11
C ARG A 67 -1.02 19.10 -3.03
N LYS A 68 -1.75 19.27 -1.91
CA LYS A 68 -1.29 20.06 -0.76
C LYS A 68 -0.07 19.42 -0.09
N LEU A 69 -0.11 18.10 0.10
CA LEU A 69 0.99 17.33 0.68
C LEU A 69 2.28 17.41 -0.15
N ARG A 70 2.17 17.27 -1.48
CA ARG A 70 3.30 17.41 -2.41
C ARG A 70 3.92 18.79 -2.32
N LYS A 71 3.11 19.86 -2.26
CA LYS A 71 3.60 21.23 -2.11
C LYS A 71 4.34 21.42 -0.78
N ALA A 72 3.83 20.85 0.31
CA ALA A 72 4.47 20.89 1.61
C ALA A 72 5.84 20.18 1.61
N TYR A 73 5.94 18.97 1.08
CA TYR A 73 7.22 18.26 0.96
C TYR A 73 8.21 18.95 0.02
N ALA A 74 7.72 19.54 -1.08
CA ALA A 74 8.55 20.32 -1.99
C ALA A 74 9.12 21.57 -1.30
N LEU A 75 8.31 22.25 -0.47
CA LEU A 75 8.75 23.41 0.32
C LEU A 75 9.83 23.04 1.35
N LEU A 76 9.76 21.84 1.91
CA LEU A 76 10.79 21.29 2.81
C LEU A 76 12.05 20.77 2.08
N GLY A 77 12.03 20.67 0.75
CA GLY A 77 13.09 20.03 -0.03
C GLY A 77 13.18 18.51 0.18
N LYS A 78 12.12 17.88 0.71
CA LYS A 78 12.09 16.46 1.13
C LYS A 78 11.31 15.55 0.16
N THR A 79 11.15 15.95 -1.10
CA THR A 79 10.35 15.21 -2.11
C THR A 79 10.83 13.76 -2.31
N GLN A 80 12.15 13.52 -2.34
CA GLN A 80 12.69 12.17 -2.51
C GLN A 80 12.46 11.29 -1.28
N ALA A 81 12.69 11.82 -0.08
CA ALA A 81 12.41 11.13 1.18
C ALA A 81 10.91 10.79 1.32
N ALA A 82 10.03 11.71 0.95
CA ALA A 82 8.59 11.48 0.91
C ALA A 82 8.20 10.34 -0.05
N MET A 83 8.90 10.22 -1.18
CA MET A 83 8.67 9.15 -2.16
C MET A 83 9.09 7.77 -1.61
N GLU A 84 10.19 7.70 -0.84
CA GLU A 84 10.61 6.47 -0.16
C GLU A 84 9.65 6.08 0.98
N GLN A 85 9.24 7.07 1.79
CA GLN A 85 8.22 6.89 2.82
C GLN A 85 6.89 6.40 2.24
N LEU A 86 6.48 6.94 1.09
CA LEU A 86 5.25 6.52 0.40
C LEU A 86 5.24 5.01 0.14
N HIS A 87 6.32 4.44 -0.40
CA HIS A 87 6.41 3.00 -0.64
C HIS A 87 6.36 2.19 0.66
N MET A 88 7.02 2.66 1.72
CA MET A 88 6.94 2.00 3.04
C MET A 88 5.51 2.01 3.59
N HIS A 89 4.80 3.15 3.48
CA HIS A 89 3.41 3.28 3.91
C HIS A 89 2.49 2.36 3.11
N TYR A 90 2.69 2.21 1.80
CA TYR A 90 1.90 1.26 0.99
C TYR A 90 2.16 -0.20 1.39
N SER A 91 3.40 -0.62 1.62
CA SER A 91 3.70 -1.97 2.12
C SER A 91 3.07 -2.20 3.50
N SER A 92 3.10 -1.20 4.39
CA SER A 92 2.44 -1.23 5.70
C SER A 92 0.91 -1.32 5.56
N ALA A 93 0.32 -0.54 4.65
CA ALA A 93 -1.12 -0.54 4.39
C ALA A 93 -1.60 -1.89 3.85
N VAL A 94 -0.84 -2.54 2.95
CA VAL A 94 -1.10 -3.91 2.50
C VAL A 94 -1.09 -4.88 3.67
N ASN A 95 -0.06 -4.82 4.53
CA ASN A 95 0.05 -5.69 5.70
C ASN A 95 -1.11 -5.50 6.68
N ASN A 96 -1.38 -4.25 7.08
CA ASN A 96 -2.40 -3.94 8.07
C ASN A 96 -3.80 -4.27 7.55
N SER A 97 -4.10 -3.93 6.30
CA SER A 97 -5.38 -4.27 5.66
C SER A 97 -5.56 -5.79 5.53
N SER A 98 -4.47 -6.55 5.31
CA SER A 98 -4.56 -8.01 5.25
C SER A 98 -4.92 -8.60 6.60
N ILE A 99 -4.24 -8.14 7.66
CA ILE A 99 -4.50 -8.57 9.04
C ILE A 99 -5.95 -8.24 9.41
N GLU A 100 -6.38 -7.01 9.18
CA GLU A 100 -7.74 -6.55 9.50
C GLU A 100 -8.80 -7.32 8.73
N ALA A 101 -8.55 -7.64 7.46
CA ALA A 101 -9.47 -8.42 6.65
C ALA A 101 -9.68 -9.86 7.17
N VAL A 102 -8.64 -10.47 7.71
CA VAL A 102 -8.69 -11.86 8.23
C VAL A 102 -9.20 -11.89 9.67
N LYS A 103 -8.93 -10.88 10.50
CA LYS A 103 -9.39 -10.81 11.91
C LYS A 103 -10.88 -11.11 12.06
N ASN A 104 -11.72 -10.60 11.17
CA ASN A 104 -13.18 -10.79 11.22
C ASN A 104 -13.63 -12.26 11.07
N TYR A 105 -12.73 -13.15 10.65
CA TYR A 105 -13.01 -14.57 10.40
C TYR A 105 -12.28 -15.50 11.37
N VAL A 106 -11.44 -14.94 12.22
CA VAL A 106 -10.69 -15.64 13.27
C VAL A 106 -11.37 -15.33 14.62
N GLY A 107 -11.28 -16.26 15.58
CA GLY A 107 -11.80 -16.08 16.93
C GLY A 107 -10.92 -15.11 17.75
N GLU A 108 -10.49 -15.52 18.93
CA GLU A 108 -9.56 -14.72 19.73
C GLU A 108 -8.21 -14.58 19.01
N VAL A 109 -7.85 -13.33 18.70
CA VAL A 109 -6.55 -12.98 18.08
C VAL A 109 -5.65 -12.43 19.18
N SER A 110 -4.53 -13.12 19.44
CA SER A 110 -3.47 -12.58 20.30
C SER A 110 -2.74 -11.44 19.59
N LEU A 111 -2.24 -10.47 20.34
CA LEU A 111 -1.46 -9.33 19.80
C LEU A 111 -0.22 -9.79 19.01
N ASP A 112 0.35 -10.94 19.37
CA ASP A 112 1.55 -11.50 18.73
C ASP A 112 1.24 -12.51 17.62
N MET A 113 -0.04 -12.76 17.32
CA MET A 113 -0.45 -13.75 16.34
C MET A 113 -0.02 -13.32 14.94
N LYS A 114 0.77 -14.17 14.27
CA LYS A 114 1.27 -13.87 12.92
C LYS A 114 0.16 -14.05 11.89
N PHE A 115 0.21 -13.28 10.80
CA PHE A 115 -0.75 -13.40 9.70
C PHE A 115 -0.92 -14.85 9.19
N GLN A 116 0.17 -15.62 9.13
CA GLN A 116 0.13 -17.03 8.74
C GLN A 116 -0.74 -17.89 9.68
N GLU A 117 -0.63 -17.68 10.99
CA GLU A 117 -1.39 -18.39 12.04
C GLU A 117 -2.86 -17.97 11.99
N MET A 118 -3.13 -16.69 11.73
CA MET A 118 -4.49 -16.19 11.52
C MET A 118 -5.15 -16.91 10.34
N CYS A 119 -4.45 -17.04 9.22
CA CYS A 119 -4.94 -17.74 8.04
C CYS A 119 -5.23 -19.23 8.30
N GLN A 120 -4.41 -19.90 9.11
CA GLN A 120 -4.63 -21.30 9.51
C GLN A 120 -5.88 -21.48 10.40
N SER A 121 -6.23 -20.44 11.15
CA SER A 121 -7.35 -20.46 12.09
C SER A 121 -8.70 -20.17 11.41
N VAL A 122 -8.70 -19.84 10.12
CA VAL A 122 -9.93 -19.58 9.36
C VAL A 122 -10.67 -20.89 9.08
N GLN A 123 -11.92 -20.96 9.50
CA GLN A 123 -12.76 -22.14 9.25
C GLN A 123 -12.99 -22.36 7.73
N PRO A 124 -12.93 -23.62 7.24
CA PRO A 124 -13.17 -23.96 5.84
C PRO A 124 -14.45 -23.36 5.23
N THR A 125 -15.52 -23.30 6.03
CA THR A 125 -16.83 -22.78 5.62
C THR A 125 -16.81 -21.27 5.32
N LYS A 126 -15.93 -20.52 5.99
CA LYS A 126 -15.78 -19.07 5.90
C LYS A 126 -14.63 -18.64 5.00
N ALA A 127 -13.74 -19.56 4.62
CA ALA A 127 -12.53 -19.24 3.88
C ALA A 127 -12.76 -18.53 2.53
N PRO A 128 -13.76 -18.89 1.70
CA PRO A 128 -14.01 -18.13 0.46
C PRO A 128 -14.43 -16.69 0.73
N THR A 129 -15.27 -16.46 1.74
CA THR A 129 -15.71 -15.10 2.14
C THR A 129 -14.55 -14.31 2.73
N CYS A 130 -13.70 -14.94 3.53
CA CYS A 130 -12.48 -14.34 4.06
C CYS A 130 -11.51 -13.95 2.95
N LEU A 131 -11.29 -14.84 1.96
CA LEU A 131 -10.44 -14.56 0.80
C LEU A 131 -11.00 -13.39 -0.02
N LEU A 132 -12.32 -13.36 -0.25
CA LEU A 132 -12.95 -12.25 -0.96
C LEU A 132 -12.72 -10.92 -0.23
N ASN A 133 -12.98 -10.88 1.08
CA ASN A 133 -12.77 -9.69 1.90
C ASN A 133 -11.28 -9.26 1.90
N LEU A 134 -10.35 -10.21 1.97
CA LEU A 134 -8.91 -9.94 1.84
C LEU A 134 -8.60 -9.29 0.48
N CYS A 135 -9.06 -9.88 -0.62
CA CYS A 135 -8.84 -9.34 -1.96
C CYS A 135 -9.49 -7.97 -2.17
N GLU A 136 -10.67 -7.72 -1.61
CA GLU A 136 -11.35 -6.42 -1.69
C GLU A 136 -10.58 -5.32 -0.95
N ASN A 137 -10.13 -5.60 0.29
CA ASN A 137 -9.33 -4.64 1.04
C ASN A 137 -7.99 -4.35 0.36
N LEU A 138 -7.32 -5.38 -0.17
CA LEU A 138 -6.07 -5.20 -0.93
C LEU A 138 -6.30 -4.43 -2.23
N PHE A 139 -7.43 -4.66 -2.91
CA PHE A 139 -7.80 -3.91 -4.10
C PHE A 139 -7.96 -2.41 -3.82
N LEU A 140 -8.48 -2.00 -2.67
CA LEU A 140 -8.57 -0.58 -2.31
C LEU A 140 -7.19 0.08 -2.22
N ILE A 141 -6.21 -0.61 -1.64
CA ILE A 141 -4.82 -0.14 -1.56
C ILE A 141 -4.20 -0.04 -2.96
N MET A 142 -4.36 -1.09 -3.78
CA MET A 142 -3.89 -1.09 -5.17
C MET A 142 -4.53 0.05 -5.98
N ARG A 143 -5.84 0.23 -5.86
CA ARG A 143 -6.58 1.32 -6.52
C ARG A 143 -6.05 2.68 -6.09
N SER A 144 -5.82 2.88 -4.79
CA SER A 144 -5.26 4.12 -4.27
C SER A 144 -3.91 4.43 -4.92
N TYR A 145 -3.02 3.43 -4.97
CA TYR A 145 -1.72 3.60 -5.62
C TYR A 145 -1.83 3.87 -7.12
N TYR A 146 -2.70 3.14 -7.81
CA TYR A 146 -2.94 3.32 -9.24
C TYR A 146 -3.40 4.74 -9.56
N LEU A 147 -4.33 5.28 -8.76
CA LEU A 147 -4.79 6.65 -8.91
C LEU A 147 -3.67 7.67 -8.67
N LEU A 148 -2.80 7.43 -7.68
CA LEU A 148 -1.63 8.26 -7.43
C LEU A 148 -0.66 8.28 -8.63
N VAL A 149 -0.33 7.10 -9.18
CA VAL A 149 0.57 6.99 -10.35
C VAL A 149 -0.06 7.64 -11.59
N ASN A 150 -1.36 7.44 -11.81
CA ASN A 150 -2.08 8.04 -12.91
C ASN A 150 -2.13 9.58 -12.78
N TRP A 151 -2.39 10.08 -11.57
CA TRP A 151 -2.37 11.52 -11.28
C TRP A 151 -0.99 12.12 -11.58
N HIS A 152 0.08 11.47 -11.14
CA HIS A 152 1.46 11.88 -11.44
C HIS A 152 1.73 11.89 -12.94
N THR A 153 1.33 10.83 -13.66
CA THR A 153 1.55 10.72 -15.11
C THR A 153 0.86 11.85 -15.87
N LYS A 154 -0.36 12.25 -15.47
CA LYS A 154 -1.10 13.36 -16.09
C LYS A 154 -0.45 14.72 -15.81
N HIS A 155 -0.10 14.99 -14.55
CA HIS A 155 0.44 16.29 -14.16
C HIS A 155 1.92 16.48 -14.54
N ASP A 156 2.70 15.40 -14.63
CA ASP A 156 4.08 15.47 -15.13
C ASP A 156 4.12 15.78 -16.64
N ALA A 157 3.09 15.37 -17.40
CA ALA A 157 2.98 15.67 -18.83
C ALA A 157 2.62 17.15 -19.09
N GLU A 158 1.82 17.76 -18.21
CA GLU A 158 1.41 19.16 -18.30
C GLU A 158 2.54 20.15 -17.95
N GLU A 159 3.49 19.75 -17.09
CA GLU A 159 4.60 20.60 -16.67
C GLU A 159 5.92 20.33 -17.42
N TYR A 160 5.90 19.58 -18.54
CA TYR A 160 7.10 19.26 -19.33
C TYR A 160 7.64 20.52 -20.04
N ILE A 161 8.83 20.96 -19.64
CA ILE A 161 9.53 22.08 -20.27
C ILE A 161 10.50 21.51 -21.31
N PRO A 162 10.42 21.91 -22.60
CA PRO A 162 11.34 21.44 -23.63
C PRO A 162 12.80 21.75 -23.29
N ILE A 163 13.70 21.01 -23.93
CA ILE A 163 15.16 21.07 -23.78
C ILE A 163 15.63 22.51 -23.52
N SER A 164 16.13 22.73 -22.31
CA SER A 164 16.63 24.00 -21.83
C SER A 164 18.09 23.85 -21.45
N ASN A 165 18.89 24.86 -21.79
CA ASN A 165 20.30 24.93 -21.38
C ASN A 165 20.45 25.37 -19.91
N ASN A 166 19.34 25.61 -19.19
CA ASN A 166 19.37 25.97 -17.78
C ASN A 166 19.56 24.72 -16.91
N VAL A 167 20.69 24.67 -16.20
CA VAL A 167 21.05 23.59 -15.26
C VAL A 167 19.93 23.29 -14.27
N PHE A 168 19.23 24.32 -13.78
CA PHE A 168 18.12 24.16 -12.82
C PHE A 168 16.92 23.41 -13.43
N GLU A 169 16.63 23.63 -14.71
CA GLU A 169 15.54 22.94 -15.41
C GLU A 169 15.93 21.50 -15.75
N ILE A 170 17.20 21.25 -16.06
CA ILE A 170 17.76 19.90 -16.24
C ILE A 170 17.62 19.09 -14.95
N GLU A 171 18.05 19.63 -13.80
CA GLU A 171 17.92 18.95 -12.50
C GLU A 171 16.47 18.64 -12.14
N LYS A 172 15.55 19.57 -12.41
CA LYS A 172 14.11 19.38 -12.20
C LYS A 172 13.56 18.24 -13.06
N ASN A 173 13.97 18.17 -14.33
CA ASN A 173 13.57 17.11 -15.25
C ASN A 173 14.13 15.73 -14.84
N VAL A 174 15.38 15.67 -14.39
CA VAL A 174 15.99 14.42 -13.87
C VAL A 174 15.25 13.92 -12.62
N SER A 175 14.95 14.82 -11.68
CA SER A 175 14.22 14.48 -10.46
C SER A 175 12.81 13.95 -10.76
N ARG A 176 12.12 14.53 -11.75
CA ARG A 176 10.81 14.05 -12.21
C ARG A 176 10.87 12.66 -12.82
N GLU A 177 11.82 12.41 -13.72
CA GLU A 177 11.97 11.09 -14.34
C GLU A 177 12.32 10.02 -13.29
N TYR A 178 13.14 10.37 -12.30
CA TYR A 178 13.39 9.51 -11.15
C TYR A 178 12.10 9.14 -10.38
N ILE A 179 11.26 10.12 -10.06
CA ILE A 179 9.98 9.90 -9.36
C ILE A 179 9.07 9.00 -10.20
N ARG A 180 8.95 9.28 -11.50
CA ARG A 180 8.15 8.50 -12.45
C ARG A 180 8.60 7.03 -12.52
N GLN A 181 9.90 6.78 -12.62
CA GLN A 181 10.44 5.42 -12.64
C GLN A 181 10.19 4.70 -11.31
N LYS A 182 10.39 5.38 -10.17
CA LYS A 182 10.10 4.84 -8.84
C LYS A 182 8.62 4.50 -8.66
N LEU A 183 7.72 5.33 -9.17
CA LEU A 183 6.27 5.09 -9.13
C LEU A 183 5.88 3.86 -9.97
N LYS A 184 6.44 3.73 -11.17
CA LYS A 184 6.23 2.54 -12.01
C LYS A 184 6.75 1.26 -11.35
N ALA A 185 7.96 1.29 -10.80
CA ALA A 185 8.52 0.16 -10.07
C ALA A 185 7.68 -0.20 -8.82
N GLY A 186 7.06 0.81 -8.20
CA GLY A 186 6.18 0.61 -7.05
C GLY A 186 4.90 -0.16 -7.38
N LEU A 187 4.37 -0.10 -8.62
CA LEU A 187 3.23 -0.90 -9.05
C LEU A 187 3.54 -2.40 -8.90
N VAL A 188 4.70 -2.82 -9.43
CA VAL A 188 5.15 -4.21 -9.34
C VAL A 188 5.44 -4.61 -7.90
N ARG A 189 6.06 -3.73 -7.11
CA ARG A 189 6.35 -3.99 -5.70
C ARG A 189 5.08 -4.22 -4.87
N ILE A 190 4.08 -3.35 -5.01
CA ILE A 190 2.82 -3.48 -4.27
C ILE A 190 2.08 -4.74 -4.71
N TRP A 191 2.12 -5.07 -5.99
CA TRP A 191 1.56 -6.33 -6.48
C TRP A 191 2.23 -7.54 -5.83
N HIS A 192 3.55 -7.58 -5.74
CA HIS A 192 4.26 -8.66 -5.03
C HIS A 192 3.84 -8.77 -3.56
N ASP A 193 3.70 -7.64 -2.86
CA ASP A 193 3.23 -7.64 -1.46
C ASP A 193 1.81 -8.23 -1.34
N VAL A 194 0.89 -7.84 -2.25
CA VAL A 194 -0.48 -8.38 -2.34
C VAL A 194 -0.47 -9.87 -2.65
N GLN A 195 0.29 -10.28 -3.66
CA GLN A 195 0.41 -11.66 -4.09
C GLN A 195 0.98 -12.54 -2.98
N ALA A 196 1.96 -12.04 -2.21
CA ALA A 196 2.53 -12.75 -1.08
C ALA A 196 1.48 -13.00 0.02
N LYS A 197 0.64 -12.00 0.33
CA LYS A 197 -0.44 -12.14 1.33
C LYS A 197 -1.51 -13.13 0.91
N VAL A 198 -1.97 -13.04 -0.33
CA VAL A 198 -2.96 -13.98 -0.87
C VAL A 198 -2.38 -15.40 -0.96
N SER A 199 -1.15 -15.55 -1.43
CA SER A 199 -0.47 -16.86 -1.49
C SER A 199 -0.28 -17.46 -0.10
N MET A 200 0.05 -16.64 0.90
CA MET A 200 0.16 -17.09 2.29
C MET A 200 -1.18 -17.58 2.84
N PHE A 201 -2.27 -16.84 2.58
CA PHE A 201 -3.62 -17.27 2.95
C PHE A 201 -3.94 -18.65 2.38
N LEU A 202 -3.74 -18.84 1.06
CA LEU A 202 -4.07 -20.09 0.38
C LEU A 202 -3.23 -21.28 0.85
N LYS A 203 -1.94 -21.07 1.14
CA LYS A 203 -1.05 -22.11 1.66
C LYS A 203 -1.43 -22.52 3.09
N SER A 204 -1.90 -21.56 3.88
CA SER A 204 -2.24 -21.76 5.29
C SER A 204 -3.66 -22.28 5.52
N SER A 205 -4.60 -22.05 4.60
CA SER A 205 -6.02 -22.31 4.85
C SER A 205 -6.44 -23.78 4.73
N GLY A 206 -5.55 -24.69 4.31
CA GLY A 206 -5.85 -26.12 4.21
C GLY A 206 -6.86 -26.47 3.11
N LEU A 207 -6.62 -26.01 1.88
CA LEU A 207 -7.53 -26.14 0.72
C LEU A 207 -8.01 -27.57 0.44
N GLU A 208 -7.23 -28.59 0.83
CA GLU A 208 -7.49 -30.01 0.54
C GLU A 208 -8.76 -30.54 1.23
N GLU A 209 -9.16 -29.95 2.35
CA GLU A 209 -10.30 -30.41 3.15
C GLU A 209 -11.62 -29.77 2.73
N TYR A 210 -11.60 -28.85 1.77
CA TYR A 210 -12.75 -28.01 1.46
C TYR A 210 -13.74 -28.76 0.56
N PRO A 211 -15.05 -28.50 0.66
CA PRO A 211 -16.01 -28.96 -0.32
C PRO A 211 -15.71 -28.40 -1.72
N PHE A 212 -15.98 -29.19 -2.76
CA PHE A 212 -15.68 -28.83 -4.16
C PHE A 212 -16.24 -27.45 -4.55
N GLU A 213 -17.48 -27.15 -4.15
CA GLU A 213 -18.12 -25.86 -4.42
C GLU A 213 -17.35 -24.68 -3.83
N LYS A 214 -16.79 -24.83 -2.62
CA LYS A 214 -16.01 -23.79 -1.93
C LYS A 214 -14.67 -23.60 -2.62
N PHE A 215 -14.05 -24.68 -3.06
CA PHE A 215 -12.83 -24.64 -3.86
C PHE A 215 -13.03 -23.85 -5.17
N ILE A 216 -14.11 -24.12 -5.92
CA ILE A 216 -14.43 -23.38 -7.15
C ILE A 216 -14.68 -21.89 -6.89
N GLN A 217 -15.36 -21.54 -5.79
CA GLN A 217 -15.57 -20.13 -5.40
C GLN A 217 -14.23 -19.41 -5.18
N MET A 218 -13.29 -20.04 -4.48
CA MET A 218 -11.95 -19.47 -4.28
C MET A 218 -11.21 -19.28 -5.59
N LEU A 219 -11.24 -20.26 -6.50
CA LEU A 219 -10.66 -20.11 -7.84
C LEU A 219 -11.23 -18.93 -8.62
N GLY A 220 -12.55 -18.71 -8.52
CA GLY A 220 -13.22 -17.56 -9.14
C GLY A 220 -12.68 -16.22 -8.62
N ILE A 221 -12.44 -16.12 -7.31
CA ILE A 221 -11.86 -14.91 -6.68
C ILE A 221 -10.43 -14.69 -7.18
N LEU A 222 -9.60 -15.74 -7.17
CA LEU A 222 -8.21 -15.65 -7.58
C LEU A 222 -8.05 -15.27 -9.06
N ARG A 223 -8.92 -15.79 -9.93
CA ARG A 223 -8.92 -15.42 -11.35
C ARG A 223 -9.24 -13.93 -11.55
N LYS A 224 -10.21 -13.38 -10.80
CA LYS A 224 -10.50 -11.94 -10.83
C LYS A 224 -9.30 -11.13 -10.34
N LEU A 225 -8.63 -11.58 -9.29
CA LEU A 225 -7.42 -10.93 -8.78
C LEU A 225 -6.29 -10.91 -9.82
N THR A 226 -6.07 -11.98 -10.59
CA THR A 226 -5.10 -11.98 -11.70
C THR A 226 -5.46 -10.95 -12.78
N GLN A 227 -6.73 -10.79 -13.12
CA GLN A 227 -7.15 -9.77 -14.09
C GLN A 227 -6.89 -8.36 -13.56
N VAL A 228 -7.11 -8.13 -12.26
CA VAL A 228 -6.77 -6.87 -11.59
C VAL A 228 -5.26 -6.60 -11.69
N ALA A 229 -4.41 -7.61 -11.47
CA ALA A 229 -2.96 -7.47 -11.58
C ALA A 229 -2.49 -7.07 -12.98
N GLU A 230 -3.07 -7.68 -14.01
CA GLU A 230 -2.76 -7.36 -15.41
C GLU A 230 -3.09 -5.89 -15.73
N VAL A 231 -4.23 -5.39 -15.26
CA VAL A 231 -4.60 -3.96 -15.41
C VAL A 231 -3.72 -3.05 -14.55
N PHE A 232 -3.34 -3.49 -13.35
CA PHE A 232 -2.63 -2.69 -12.38
C PHE A 232 -1.15 -2.48 -12.73
N CYS A 233 -0.43 -3.54 -13.10
CA CYS A 233 1.01 -3.49 -13.34
C CYS A 233 1.45 -4.21 -14.64
N GLY A 234 0.52 -4.76 -15.43
CA GLY A 234 0.84 -5.54 -16.64
C GLY A 234 1.35 -6.95 -16.36
N ASP A 235 1.34 -7.38 -15.09
CA ASP A 235 1.80 -8.69 -14.67
C ASP A 235 0.72 -9.75 -14.90
N LYS A 236 1.08 -10.84 -15.60
CA LYS A 236 0.19 -11.97 -15.86
C LYS A 236 -0.04 -12.86 -14.65
N SER A 237 0.64 -12.56 -13.55
CA SER A 237 0.59 -13.26 -12.27
C SER A 237 1.03 -14.72 -12.39
N ASP A 238 2.09 -15.00 -13.15
CA ASP A 238 2.54 -16.37 -13.44
C ASP A 238 2.69 -17.22 -12.17
N ILE A 239 3.26 -16.64 -11.10
CA ILE A 239 3.41 -17.31 -9.80
C ILE A 239 2.05 -17.69 -9.18
N LEU A 240 1.05 -16.80 -9.25
CA LEU A 240 -0.28 -17.09 -8.69
C LEU A 240 -1.02 -18.10 -9.58
N GLN A 241 -0.86 -18.00 -10.90
CA GLN A 241 -1.43 -18.94 -11.87
C GLN A 241 -0.86 -20.35 -11.70
N ASP A 242 0.46 -20.48 -11.56
CA ASP A 242 1.12 -21.76 -11.28
C ASP A 242 0.71 -22.31 -9.91
N PHE A 243 0.57 -21.45 -8.90
CA PHE A 243 0.06 -21.85 -7.60
C PHE A 243 -1.38 -22.38 -7.70
N ILE A 244 -2.28 -21.64 -8.37
CA ILE A 244 -3.66 -22.06 -8.63
C ILE A 244 -3.69 -23.42 -9.32
N LYS A 245 -2.89 -23.59 -10.39
CA LYS A 245 -2.83 -24.82 -11.17
C LYS A 245 -2.35 -26.00 -10.32
N THR A 246 -1.28 -25.81 -9.57
CA THR A 246 -0.71 -26.84 -8.69
C THR A 246 -1.71 -27.27 -7.62
N GLN A 247 -2.35 -26.32 -6.93
CA GLN A 247 -3.35 -26.62 -5.91
C GLN A 247 -4.60 -27.27 -6.49
N SER A 248 -5.03 -26.88 -7.70
CA SER A 248 -6.16 -27.51 -8.38
C SER A 248 -5.90 -28.97 -8.72
N VAL A 249 -4.72 -29.30 -9.22
CA VAL A 249 -4.34 -30.69 -9.52
C VAL A 249 -4.30 -31.53 -8.24
N LEU A 250 -3.70 -31.00 -7.17
CA LEU A 250 -3.61 -31.68 -5.88
C LEU A 250 -5.00 -31.94 -5.29
N TYR A 251 -5.85 -30.91 -5.28
CA TYR A 251 -7.21 -30.99 -4.79
C TYR A 251 -8.03 -32.05 -5.54
N ILE A 252 -8.03 -32.01 -6.88
CA ILE A 252 -8.77 -32.97 -7.71
C ILE A 252 -8.30 -34.41 -7.44
N LYS A 253 -6.99 -34.62 -7.33
CA LYS A 253 -6.42 -35.95 -7.05
C LYS A 253 -6.88 -36.49 -5.68
N ASN A 254 -6.82 -35.66 -4.64
CA ASN A 254 -7.23 -36.04 -3.30
C ASN A 254 -8.74 -36.28 -3.22
N TYR A 255 -9.54 -35.41 -3.86
CA TYR A 255 -10.99 -35.55 -3.95
C TYR A 255 -11.40 -36.87 -4.61
N HIS A 256 -10.83 -37.19 -5.78
CA HIS A 256 -11.14 -38.46 -6.45
C HIS A 256 -10.71 -39.68 -5.65
N ARG A 257 -9.55 -39.64 -4.98
CA ARG A 257 -9.11 -40.72 -4.09
C ARG A 257 -10.14 -40.95 -2.98
N GLY A 258 -10.54 -39.90 -2.27
CA GLY A 258 -11.53 -40.01 -1.19
C GLY A 258 -12.87 -40.56 -1.68
N ARG A 259 -13.34 -40.16 -2.87
CA ARG A 259 -14.56 -40.73 -3.47
C ARG A 259 -14.44 -42.19 -3.86
N MET A 260 -13.26 -42.63 -4.32
CA MET A 260 -13.02 -44.04 -4.62
C MET A 260 -12.97 -44.89 -3.34
N GLU A 261 -12.41 -44.37 -2.26
CA GLU A 261 -12.40 -45.02 -0.94
C GLU A 261 -13.81 -45.12 -0.35
N GLU A 262 -14.61 -44.05 -0.46
CA GLU A 262 -16.03 -44.03 -0.08
C GLU A 262 -16.84 -45.06 -0.89
N LEU A 263 -16.65 -45.11 -2.22
CA LEU A 263 -17.30 -46.11 -3.07
C LEU A 263 -16.92 -47.54 -2.66
N LYS A 264 -15.65 -47.77 -2.31
CA LYS A 264 -15.17 -49.07 -1.84
C LYS A 264 -15.89 -49.50 -0.56
N LEU A 265 -16.07 -48.59 0.40
CA LEU A 265 -16.82 -48.84 1.64
C LEU A 265 -18.29 -49.19 1.40
N PHE A 266 -18.92 -48.67 0.34
CA PHE A 266 -20.30 -49.03 -0.03
C PHE A 266 -20.43 -50.36 -0.77
N LEU A 267 -19.32 -50.86 -1.34
CA LEU A 267 -19.27 -52.12 -2.08
C LEU A 267 -18.81 -53.31 -1.21
N GLU A 268 -18.25 -53.04 -0.02
CA GLU A 268 -17.93 -54.00 1.05
C GLU A 268 -19.13 -54.18 2.00
#